data_AF-A0A3N5EQ61-F1
#
_entry.id   AF-A0A3N5EQ61-F1
#
_cell.length_a   1.000
_cell.length_b   1.000
_cell.length_c   1.000
_cell.angle_alpha   90.00
_cell.angle_beta   90.00
_cell.angle_gamma   90.00
#
_symmetry.space_group_name_H-M   'P 1'
#
loop_
_entity.id
_entity.type
_entity.pdbx_description
1 polymer ?
#
loop_
_entity_poly.entity_id
_entity_poly.type
_entity_poly.pdbx_seq_one_letter_code
_entity_poly.pdbx_strand_id
1 'polypeptide(L)' 'MSTALSAVALCGAALLAGCASSAPVQPWEKGELARPEMRMDDAADARIADKAFASREAASGSGRIGGGGCGCN' A
#
# COMPACT_ATOMS: atom_id res chain seq x y z
N MET A 1 -22.51 12.99 -31.97
CA MET A 1 -22.01 13.34 -30.62
C MET A 1 -22.50 12.37 -29.54
N SER A 2 -23.82 12.11 -29.43
CA SER A 2 -24.38 11.23 -28.39
C SER A 2 -23.93 9.75 -28.46
N THR A 3 -23.77 9.21 -29.67
CA THR A 3 -23.29 7.83 -29.91
C THR A 3 -21.82 7.63 -29.53
N ALA A 4 -20.97 8.64 -29.76
CA ALA A 4 -19.57 8.63 -29.36
C ALA A 4 -19.41 8.69 -27.84
N LEU A 5 -20.23 9.50 -27.14
CA LEU A 5 -20.27 9.52 -25.67
C LEU A 5 -20.65 8.16 -25.09
N SER A 6 -21.66 7.50 -25.67
CA SER A 6 -22.12 6.19 -25.21
C SER A 6 -21.05 5.11 -25.39
N ALA A 7 -20.33 5.12 -26.53
CA ALA A 7 -19.24 4.18 -26.78
C ALA A 7 -18.06 4.36 -25.81
N VAL A 8 -17.69 5.61 -25.51
CA VAL A 8 -16.62 5.92 -24.54
C VAL A 8 -17.01 5.46 -23.13
N ALA A 9 -18.26 5.70 -22.70
CA ALA A 9 -18.76 5.25 -21.40
C ALA A 9 -18.74 3.71 -21.28
N LEU A 10 -19.12 2.99 -22.34
CA LEU A 10 -19.12 1.53 -22.34
C LEU A 10 -17.69 0.95 -22.27
N CYS A 11 -16.74 1.53 -23.03
CA CYS A 11 -15.33 1.14 -22.95
C CYS A 11 -14.73 1.43 -21.57
N GLY A 12 -15.06 2.57 -20.96
CA GLY A 12 -14.62 2.90 -19.60
C GLY A 12 -15.11 1.86 -18.58
N ALA A 13 -16.39 1.51 -18.62
CA ALA A 13 -16.97 0.52 -17.70
C ALA A 13 -16.32 -0.88 -17.85
N ALA A 14 -15.98 -1.30 -19.08
CA ALA A 14 -15.31 -2.57 -19.33
C ALA A 14 -13.91 -2.65 -18.70
N LEU A 15 -13.16 -1.55 -18.69
CA LEU A 15 -11.83 -1.48 -18.08
C LEU A 15 -11.87 -1.60 -16.55
N LEU A 16 -12.96 -1.16 -15.92
CA LEU A 16 -13.15 -1.19 -14.47
C LEU A 16 -13.81 -2.49 -13.96
N ALA A 17 -14.32 -3.34 -14.85
CA ALA A 17 -15.04 -4.56 -14.50
C ALA A 17 -14.20 -5.57 -13.70
N GLY A 18 -12.87 -5.56 -13.86
CA GLY A 18 -11.96 -6.42 -13.11
C GLY A 18 -11.92 -6.15 -11.59
N CYS A 19 -12.24 -4.92 -11.17
CA CYS A 19 -12.24 -4.56 -9.74
C CYS A 19 -13.50 -5.04 -9.00
N ALA A 20 -14.59 -5.30 -9.72
CA ALA A 20 -15.85 -5.76 -9.13
C ALA A 20 -15.94 -7.30 -8.99
N SER A 21 -14.97 -8.03 -9.58
CA SER A 21 -14.94 -9.49 -9.64
C SER A 21 -14.20 -10.14 -8.46
N SER A 22 -14.16 -9.53 -7.28
CA SER A 22 -13.70 -10.24 -6.09
C SER A 22 -14.77 -11.25 -5.68
N ALA A 23 -14.62 -12.49 -6.14
CA ALA A 23 -15.40 -13.59 -5.61
C ALA A 23 -15.21 -13.62 -4.09
N PRO A 24 -16.30 -13.72 -3.31
CA PRO A 24 -16.18 -13.81 -1.86
C PRO A 24 -15.36 -15.05 -1.51
N VAL A 25 -14.20 -14.83 -0.90
CA VAL A 25 -13.28 -15.89 -0.50
C VAL A 25 -13.95 -16.75 0.57
N GLN A 26 -14.06 -18.04 0.32
CA GLN A 26 -14.75 -18.96 1.21
C GLN A 26 -14.02 -19.05 2.57
N PRO A 27 -14.73 -19.32 3.67
CA PRO A 27 -14.13 -19.31 5.01
C PRO A 27 -12.87 -20.18 5.15
N TRP A 28 -12.81 -21.32 4.47
CA TRP A 28 -11.66 -22.23 4.48
C TRP A 28 -10.50 -21.78 3.57
N GLU A 29 -10.75 -20.95 2.55
CA GLU A 29 -9.70 -20.38 1.68
C GLU A 29 -8.90 -19.28 2.38
N LYS A 30 -9.44 -18.71 3.47
CA LYS A 30 -8.74 -17.72 4.29
C LYS A 30 -7.55 -18.29 5.07
N GLY A 31 -7.46 -19.61 5.25
CA GLY A 31 -6.34 -20.23 5.98
C GLY A 31 -4.98 -19.95 5.33
N GLU A 32 -4.93 -19.98 3.99
CA GLU A 32 -3.71 -19.69 3.23
C GLU A 32 -3.41 -18.18 3.17
N LEU A 33 -4.45 -17.34 3.12
CA LEU A 33 -4.34 -15.89 2.96
C LEU A 33 -4.15 -15.12 4.29
N ALA A 34 -4.35 -15.75 5.44
CA ALA A 34 -4.29 -15.11 6.75
C ALA A 34 -3.40 -15.87 7.74
N ARG A 35 -2.26 -16.40 7.26
CA ARG A 35 -1.28 -17.06 8.12
C ARG A 35 -0.77 -16.11 9.22
N PRO A 36 -0.59 -16.59 10.46
CA PRO A 36 -0.11 -15.74 11.57
C PRO A 36 1.23 -15.05 11.28
N GLU A 37 2.09 -15.68 10.47
CA GLU A 37 3.39 -15.13 10.07
C GLU A 37 3.29 -13.92 9.12
N MET A 38 2.15 -13.69 8.47
CA MET A 38 1.93 -12.55 7.57
C MET A 38 1.33 -11.32 8.29
N ARG A 39 1.29 -11.34 9.62
CA ARG A 39 0.79 -10.22 10.42
C ARG A 39 1.78 -9.05 10.37
N MET A 40 1.27 -7.87 10.05
CA MET A 40 2.02 -6.61 9.95
C MET A 40 2.34 -5.97 11.31
N ASP A 41 2.37 -6.78 12.37
CA ASP A 41 2.57 -6.37 13.77
C ASP A 41 3.79 -7.11 14.33
N ASP A 42 4.85 -7.15 13.52
CA ASP A 42 6.14 -7.68 13.93
C ASP A 42 7.12 -6.54 14.26
N ALA A 43 8.10 -6.84 15.11
CA ALA A 43 9.11 -5.86 15.51
C ALA A 43 10.08 -5.51 14.36
N ALA A 44 10.01 -6.18 13.20
CA ALA A 44 10.82 -5.86 12.03
C ALA A 44 10.15 -4.74 11.21
N ASP A 45 8.84 -4.80 11.01
CA ASP A 45 8.02 -3.80 10.32
C ASP A 45 8.15 -2.44 10.99
N ALA A 46 8.05 -2.39 12.32
CA ALA A 46 8.27 -1.15 13.09
C ALA A 46 9.65 -0.55 12.83
N ARG A 47 10.70 -1.38 12.76
CA ARG A 47 12.07 -0.93 12.48
C ARG A 47 12.24 -0.47 11.02
N ILE A 48 11.55 -1.09 10.07
CA ILE A 48 11.57 -0.70 8.66
C ILE A 48 10.85 0.64 8.48
N ALA A 49 9.71 0.82 9.14
CA ALA A 49 8.98 2.08 9.16
C ALA A 49 9.82 3.22 9.75
N ASP A 50 10.50 2.99 10.87
CA ASP A 50 11.41 3.97 11.48
C ASP A 50 12.57 4.35 10.53
N LYS A 51 13.16 3.39 9.83
CA LYS A 51 14.23 3.66 8.85
C LYS A 51 13.72 4.46 7.65
N ALA A 52 12.53 4.12 7.14
CA ALA A 52 11.91 4.84 6.04
C ALA A 52 11.53 6.27 6.45
N PHE A 53 11.00 6.45 7.66
CA PHE A 53 10.68 7.74 8.24
C PHE A 53 11.95 8.58 8.46
N ALA A 54 12.97 8.02 9.10
CA ALA A 54 14.26 8.69 9.29
C ALA A 54 14.89 9.07 7.95
N SER A 55 14.82 8.22 6.92
CA SER A 55 15.39 8.53 5.60
C SER A 55 14.65 9.66 4.88
N ARG A 56 13.33 9.76 5.07
CA ARG A 56 12.49 10.77 4.42
C ARG A 56 12.51 12.11 5.16
N GLU A 57 12.53 12.05 6.49
CA GLU A 57 12.45 13.21 7.39
C GLU A 57 13.82 13.58 8.02
N ALA A 58 14.93 12.94 7.61
CA ALA A 58 16.28 13.34 8.05
C ALA A 58 16.62 14.78 7.65
N ALA A 59 16.01 15.30 6.58
CA ALA A 59 16.17 16.69 6.15
C ALA A 59 15.39 17.68 7.05
N SER A 60 14.30 17.25 7.69
CA SER A 60 13.42 18.07 8.53
C SER A 60 13.65 17.87 10.04
N GLY A 61 14.42 16.86 10.43
CA GLY A 61 14.72 16.54 11.82
C GLY A 61 13.70 15.56 12.40
N SER A 62 13.89 14.27 12.14
CA SER A 62 13.00 13.22 12.64
C SER A 62 13.17 13.02 14.15
N GLY A 63 12.37 13.72 14.96
CA GLY A 63 11.73 13.25 16.21
C GLY A 63 12.54 12.61 17.35
N ARG A 64 13.86 12.42 17.23
CA ARG A 64 14.74 11.94 18.31
C ARG A 64 15.99 12.80 18.31
N ILE A 65 16.44 13.14 19.51
CA ILE A 65 17.51 14.09 19.80
C ILE A 65 18.81 13.61 19.13
N GLY A 66 19.15 14.18 17.98
CA GLY A 66 20.25 13.77 17.12
C GLY A 66 20.01 14.26 15.69
N GLY A 67 20.13 15.58 15.52
CA GLY A 67 19.68 16.33 14.34
C GLY A 67 20.29 15.92 13.00
N GLY A 68 19.58 16.32 11.94
CA GLY A 68 20.00 16.14 10.55
C GLY A 68 21.42 16.64 10.32
N GLY A 69 22.28 15.73 9.86
CA GLY A 69 23.64 16.00 9.44
C GLY A 69 23.90 15.31 8.11
N CYS A 70 24.89 15.82 7.36
CA CYS A 70 25.25 15.40 5.99
C CYS A 70 25.77 13.95 5.83
N GLY A 71 25.45 13.05 6.77
CA GLY A 71 25.71 11.63 6.63
C GLY A 71 27.18 11.23 6.72
N CYS A 72 28.07 12.09 7.21
CA CYS A 72 29.44 11.70 7.49
C CYS A 72 29.53 11.08 8.88
N ASN A 73 29.48 9.75 8.94
CA ASN A 73 30.20 8.98 9.94
C ASN A 73 31.56 8.59 9.34
#